data_AF-A0A6A6LHN0-F1
#
_entry.id   AF-A0A6A6LHN0-F1
#
_cell.length_a   1.000
_cell.length_b   1.000
_cell.length_c   1.000
_cell.angle_alpha   90.00
_cell.angle_beta   90.00
_cell.angle_gamma   90.00
#
_symmetry.space_group_name_H-M   'P 1'
#
loop_
_entity.id
_entity.type
_entity.pdbx_description
1 polymer ?
#
loop_
_entity_poly.entity_id
_entity_poly.type
_entity_poly.pdbx_seq_one_letter_code
_entity_poly.pdbx_strand_id
1 'polypeptide(L)'
;MNARGPSTLFQAFRAPPGVELSIISIAVMENDALTWNLEELMPPSERLIFNFNSKEELKKWHLYSDSEYGGLSSASLEITDAGNGLKGVFSGNLSLEVSEGSKWNITRSGFCGMRSKKFDGFIDLDAYDTIALKLKGDGRCYISTIYTENWVNSPGQLEDNSWQSFVFVPEDNWYIAKIPLSRYLPTWRGNVIDAKLEMNQSRILGMSLSVNAEGGIPGTRSGPGDFRVEIDWIKALRTRPGRVKAQPTNGSVFALV
;
A
#
# COMPACT_ATOMS: atom_id res chain seq x y z
N MET A 1 2.72 35.53 50.33
CA MET A 1 2.12 35.48 48.98
C MET A 1 1.63 34.05 48.77
N ASN A 2 0.32 33.82 48.96
CA ASN A 2 -0.33 32.54 48.71
C ASN A 2 -1.11 32.63 47.40
N ALA A 3 -0.80 31.76 46.44
CA ALA A 3 -1.59 31.58 45.23
C ALA A 3 -2.75 30.61 45.49
N ARG A 4 -3.94 30.98 45.04
CA ARG A 4 -5.18 30.20 45.08
C ARG A 4 -5.19 29.18 43.93
N GLY A 5 -5.61 27.94 44.21
CA GLY A 5 -6.15 27.00 43.21
C GLY A 5 -7.68 26.97 43.27
N PRO A 6 -8.38 26.64 42.15
CA PRO A 6 -9.81 26.84 42.00
C PRO A 6 -10.66 25.66 42.49
N SER A 7 -11.90 26.02 42.86
CA SER A 7 -13.01 25.22 43.37
C SER A 7 -13.64 24.26 42.35
N THR A 8 -13.91 23.02 42.76
CA THR A 8 -14.83 22.09 42.09
C THR A 8 -16.18 22.07 42.81
N LEU A 9 -17.24 22.42 42.09
CA LEU A 9 -18.64 22.28 42.51
C LEU A 9 -19.06 20.81 42.38
N PHE A 10 -19.39 20.16 43.50
CA PHE A 10 -20.07 18.86 43.52
C PHE A 10 -21.58 19.09 43.69
N GLN A 11 -22.39 18.70 42.70
CA GLN A 11 -23.80 18.39 42.92
C GLN A 11 -23.92 16.91 43.28
N ALA A 12 -24.40 16.64 44.50
CA ALA A 12 -24.63 15.29 44.99
C ALA A 12 -25.98 14.75 44.50
N PHE A 13 -25.97 13.65 43.74
CA PHE A 13 -27.14 12.79 43.61
C PHE A 13 -27.18 11.82 44.79
N ARG A 14 -28.26 11.86 45.58
CA ARG A 14 -28.52 10.88 46.66
C ARG A 14 -28.99 9.56 46.04
N ALA A 15 -28.30 8.46 46.34
CA ALA A 15 -28.80 7.10 46.11
C ALA A 15 -29.64 6.61 47.32
N PRO A 16 -30.57 5.64 47.13
CA PRO A 16 -31.38 5.08 48.20
C PRO A 16 -30.57 4.17 49.15
N PRO A 17 -31.05 3.88 50.37
CA PRO A 17 -30.32 3.06 51.34
C PRO A 17 -30.30 1.60 50.91
N GLY A 18 -29.12 0.98 50.80
CA GLY A 18 -28.97 -0.48 50.63
C GLY A 18 -27.96 -0.97 49.60
N VAL A 19 -27.25 -0.10 48.88
CA VAL A 19 -26.18 -0.51 47.94
C VAL A 19 -24.86 0.08 48.40
N GLU A 20 -23.92 -0.78 48.81
CA GLU A 20 -22.54 -0.40 49.09
C GLU A 20 -21.85 -0.11 47.75
N LEU A 21 -21.62 1.17 47.45
CA LEU A 21 -20.78 1.60 46.34
C LEU A 21 -19.32 1.39 46.75
N SER A 22 -18.70 0.31 46.30
CA SER A 22 -17.24 0.19 46.33
C SER A 22 -16.64 1.19 45.34
N ILE A 23 -16.34 2.39 45.83
CA ILE A 23 -15.50 3.35 45.13
C ILE A 23 -14.10 2.76 45.11
N ILE A 24 -13.74 2.10 44.01
CA ILE A 24 -12.33 1.80 43.73
C ILE A 24 -11.67 3.14 43.42
N SER A 25 -11.12 3.75 44.47
CA SER A 25 -10.21 4.88 44.35
C SER A 25 -8.95 4.35 43.66
N ILE A 26 -8.75 4.71 42.40
CA ILE A 26 -7.46 4.50 41.74
C ILE A 26 -6.50 5.50 42.41
N ALA A 27 -5.81 5.02 43.44
CA ALA A 27 -4.63 5.69 43.95
C ALA A 27 -3.59 5.70 42.83
N VAL A 28 -3.17 6.90 42.43
CA VAL A 28 -1.95 7.08 41.63
C VAL A 28 -0.79 6.70 42.55
N MET A 29 -0.43 5.42 42.54
CA MET A 29 0.83 4.96 43.11
C MET A 29 1.94 5.32 42.12
N GLU A 30 2.82 6.23 42.54
CA GLU A 30 4.17 6.33 41.97
C GLU A 30 4.82 4.94 42.05
N ASN A 31 4.90 4.28 40.90
CA ASN A 31 5.65 3.04 40.75
C ASN A 31 6.31 3.09 39.37
N ASP A 32 7.63 3.21 39.36
CA ASP A 32 8.53 3.17 38.19
C ASP A 32 8.54 1.79 37.49
N ALA A 33 7.38 1.11 37.40
CA ALA A 33 7.25 -0.26 36.91
C ALA A 33 6.13 -0.47 35.88
N LEU A 34 5.52 0.61 35.35
CA LEU A 34 4.41 0.51 34.38
C LEU A 34 4.50 1.54 33.23
N THR A 35 5.70 1.91 32.79
CA THR A 35 5.85 2.43 31.43
C THR A 35 5.97 1.23 30.49
N TRP A 36 4.84 0.57 30.18
CA TRP A 36 4.79 -0.26 28.97
C TRP A 36 5.19 0.65 27.82
N ASN A 37 6.37 0.43 27.27
CA ASN A 37 6.86 1.22 26.16
C ASN A 37 5.90 0.88 25.00
N LEU A 38 4.89 1.73 24.77
CA LEU A 38 3.85 1.48 23.74
C LEU A 38 4.47 1.24 22.36
N GLU A 39 5.68 1.73 22.15
CA GLU A 39 6.50 1.54 20.96
C GLU A 39 6.98 0.08 20.80
N GLU A 40 7.18 -0.68 21.88
CA GLU A 40 7.51 -2.11 21.86
C GLU A 40 6.29 -3.01 21.63
N LEU A 41 5.09 -2.52 21.96
CA LEU A 41 3.82 -3.24 21.72
C LEU A 41 3.26 -3.01 20.31
N MET A 42 3.76 -2.00 19.60
CA MET A 42 3.35 -1.71 18.23
C MET A 42 4.30 -2.38 17.23
N PRO A 43 3.79 -2.81 16.06
CA PRO A 43 4.65 -3.23 14.96
C PRO A 43 5.69 -2.15 14.61
N PRO A 44 6.81 -2.49 13.97
CA PRO A 44 7.78 -1.50 13.50
C PRO A 44 7.12 -0.39 12.67
N SER A 45 7.67 0.82 12.71
CA SER A 45 7.15 1.96 11.92
C SER A 45 7.28 1.76 10.41
N GLU A 46 8.15 0.83 9.99
CA GLU A 46 8.30 0.43 8.59
C GLU A 46 8.48 -1.09 8.44
N ARG A 47 7.98 -1.63 7.32
CA ARG A 47 8.18 -3.01 6.91
C ARG A 47 8.75 -3.05 5.51
N LEU A 48 9.91 -3.67 5.35
CA LEU A 48 10.50 -3.96 4.05
C LEU A 48 9.71 -5.08 3.34
N ILE A 49 9.28 -4.82 2.12
CA ILE A 49 8.52 -5.78 1.30
C ILE A 49 9.41 -6.36 0.20
N PHE A 50 10.07 -5.48 -0.55
CA PHE A 50 11.00 -5.85 -1.62
C PHE A 50 12.28 -5.03 -1.55
N ASN A 51 13.41 -5.67 -1.85
CA ASN A 51 14.74 -5.05 -1.82
C ASN A 51 15.53 -5.43 -3.08
N PHE A 52 15.68 -4.46 -4.00
CA PHE A 52 16.23 -4.68 -5.33
C PHE A 52 17.76 -4.59 -5.34
N ASN A 53 18.41 -5.34 -4.45
CA ASN A 53 19.85 -5.37 -4.29
C ASN A 53 20.48 -6.72 -4.70
N SER A 54 19.69 -7.68 -5.21
CA SER A 54 20.19 -9.02 -5.55
C SER A 54 19.42 -9.64 -6.72
N LYS A 55 20.07 -10.54 -7.47
CA LYS A 55 19.42 -11.28 -8.56
C LYS A 55 18.38 -12.26 -8.03
N GLU A 56 18.56 -12.73 -6.80
CA GLU A 56 17.62 -13.56 -6.05
C GLU A 56 16.28 -12.84 -5.87
N GLU A 57 16.31 -11.54 -5.57
CA GLU A 57 15.08 -10.74 -5.49
C GLU A 57 14.34 -10.73 -6.83
N LEU A 58 15.06 -10.57 -7.94
CA LEU A 58 14.45 -10.50 -9.28
C LEU A 58 13.69 -11.79 -9.64
N LYS A 59 14.09 -12.95 -9.10
CA LYS A 59 13.38 -14.22 -9.29
C LYS A 59 11.97 -14.22 -8.68
N LYS A 60 11.67 -13.27 -7.80
CA LYS A 60 10.32 -13.03 -7.25
C LYS A 60 9.44 -12.23 -8.22
N TRP A 61 9.96 -11.73 -9.33
CA TRP A 61 9.23 -10.90 -10.26
C TRP A 61 9.08 -11.60 -11.61
N HIS A 62 7.97 -11.33 -12.27
CA HIS A 62 7.67 -11.74 -13.63
C HIS A 62 7.40 -10.49 -14.46
N LEU A 63 8.09 -10.37 -15.58
CA LEU A 63 7.88 -9.32 -16.57
C LEU A 63 6.73 -9.70 -17.48
N TYR A 64 5.89 -8.73 -17.81
CA TYR A 64 4.80 -8.87 -18.78
C TYR A 64 4.71 -7.61 -19.64
N SER A 65 4.16 -7.75 -20.83
CA SER A 65 3.91 -6.62 -21.74
C SER A 65 2.79 -6.93 -22.72
N ASP A 66 2.39 -5.95 -23.52
CA ASP A 66 1.43 -6.16 -24.61
C ASP A 66 1.87 -7.21 -25.65
N SER A 67 3.15 -7.60 -25.66
CA SER A 67 3.68 -8.62 -26.58
C SER A 67 3.01 -9.98 -26.42
N GLU A 68 2.53 -10.30 -25.21
CA GLU A 68 1.76 -11.52 -24.93
C GLU A 68 0.43 -11.56 -25.71
N TYR A 69 -0.03 -10.40 -26.15
CA TYR A 69 -1.28 -10.21 -26.87
C TYR A 69 -1.05 -9.71 -28.31
N GLY A 70 0.19 -9.71 -28.80
CA GLY A 70 0.53 -9.32 -30.17
C GLY A 70 1.01 -7.88 -30.35
N GLY A 71 1.17 -7.12 -29.26
CA GLY A 71 1.88 -5.84 -29.27
C GLY A 71 3.39 -6.00 -29.44
N LEU A 72 4.11 -4.88 -29.57
CA LEU A 72 5.56 -4.87 -29.80
C LEU A 72 6.35 -4.20 -28.66
N SER A 73 5.74 -3.98 -27.49
CA SER A 73 6.47 -3.46 -26.33
C SER A 73 7.41 -4.52 -25.75
N SER A 74 8.44 -4.07 -25.04
CA SER A 74 9.45 -4.93 -24.42
C SER A 74 9.86 -4.41 -23.05
N ALA A 75 10.27 -5.31 -22.17
CA ALA A 75 10.67 -5.00 -20.81
C ALA A 75 11.84 -5.87 -20.34
N SER A 76 12.69 -5.30 -19.49
CA SER A 76 13.79 -5.96 -18.79
C SER A 76 13.80 -5.54 -17.32
N LEU A 77 14.34 -6.43 -16.46
CA LEU A 77 14.55 -6.17 -15.05
C LEU A 77 15.91 -6.75 -14.65
N GLU A 78 16.81 -5.89 -14.20
CA GLU A 78 18.21 -6.23 -13.94
C GLU A 78 18.73 -5.61 -12.65
N ILE A 79 19.77 -6.19 -12.07
CA ILE A 79 20.53 -5.57 -10.98
C ILE A 79 21.76 -4.90 -11.57
N THR A 80 21.96 -3.63 -11.23
CA THR A 80 23.14 -2.86 -11.64
C THR A 80 23.95 -2.42 -10.42
N ASP A 81 25.27 -2.38 -10.58
CA ASP A 81 26.20 -1.79 -9.62
C ASP A 81 26.84 -0.56 -10.27
N ALA A 82 26.48 0.62 -9.79
CA ALA A 82 26.99 1.90 -10.29
C ALA A 82 27.95 2.57 -9.29
N GLY A 83 28.56 1.81 -8.38
CA GLY A 83 29.49 2.32 -7.36
C GLY A 83 28.84 2.93 -6.12
N ASN A 84 27.51 3.09 -6.12
CA ASN A 84 26.71 3.58 -4.99
C ASN A 84 25.79 2.50 -4.40
N GLY A 85 26.13 1.23 -4.61
CA GLY A 85 25.34 0.07 -4.20
C GLY A 85 24.51 -0.56 -5.33
N LEU A 86 24.04 -1.76 -5.06
CA LEU A 86 23.22 -2.56 -5.96
C LEU A 86 21.79 -2.00 -6.01
N LYS A 87 21.25 -1.88 -7.22
CA LYS A 87 19.88 -1.40 -7.46
C LYS A 87 19.22 -2.14 -8.62
N GLY A 88 17.91 -2.25 -8.57
CA GLY A 88 17.09 -2.76 -9.66
C GLY A 88 16.92 -1.72 -10.75
N VAL A 89 16.90 -2.14 -12.01
CA VAL A 89 16.57 -1.31 -13.16
C VAL A 89 15.46 -1.99 -13.92
N PHE A 90 14.28 -1.38 -13.93
CA PHE A 90 13.15 -1.78 -14.76
C PHE A 90 13.11 -0.85 -15.98
N SER A 91 13.31 -1.42 -17.17
CA SER A 91 13.47 -0.65 -18.41
C SER A 91 12.90 -1.37 -19.61
N GLY A 92 12.77 -0.68 -20.74
CA GLY A 92 12.33 -1.27 -21.99
C GLY A 92 11.84 -0.22 -22.96
N ASN A 93 11.04 -0.66 -23.93
CA ASN A 93 10.45 0.20 -24.96
C ASN A 93 8.95 -0.05 -25.06
N LEU A 94 8.18 1.04 -25.12
CA LEU A 94 6.73 1.02 -25.34
C LEU A 94 6.43 1.24 -26.82
N SER A 95 5.67 0.34 -27.44
CA SER A 95 5.21 0.48 -28.81
C SER A 95 3.69 0.42 -28.89
N LEU A 96 3.10 1.34 -29.65
CA LEU A 96 1.67 1.29 -29.98
C LEU A 96 1.38 0.34 -31.16
N GLU A 97 2.41 -0.15 -31.83
CA GLU A 97 2.29 -1.06 -32.96
C GLU A 97 1.86 -2.46 -32.52
N VAL A 98 1.13 -3.13 -33.40
CA VAL A 98 0.59 -4.48 -33.22
C VAL A 98 1.01 -5.31 -34.43
N SER A 99 1.45 -6.54 -34.17
CA SER A 99 1.90 -7.46 -35.22
C SER A 99 0.80 -7.74 -36.26
N GLU A 100 1.17 -7.65 -37.54
CA GLU A 100 0.26 -7.97 -38.64
C GLU A 100 -0.17 -9.45 -38.55
N GLY A 101 -1.49 -9.70 -38.54
CA GLY A 101 -2.05 -11.05 -38.45
C GLY A 101 -2.17 -11.60 -37.02
N SER A 102 -2.04 -10.77 -35.98
CA SER A 102 -2.33 -11.18 -34.60
C SER A 102 -3.77 -11.70 -34.49
N LYS A 103 -3.93 -12.96 -34.01
CA LYS A 103 -5.26 -13.54 -33.74
C LYS A 103 -6.02 -12.79 -32.64
N TRP A 104 -5.30 -12.03 -31.84
CA TRP A 104 -5.83 -11.23 -30.75
C TRP A 104 -6.06 -9.80 -31.24
N ASN A 105 -7.33 -9.40 -31.28
CA ASN A 105 -7.71 -8.00 -31.45
C ASN A 105 -7.48 -7.28 -30.11
N ILE A 106 -6.27 -6.77 -29.88
CA ILE A 106 -6.00 -5.97 -28.70
C ILE A 106 -6.59 -4.58 -28.85
N THR A 107 -7.27 -4.13 -27.80
CA THR A 107 -7.88 -2.79 -27.75
C THR A 107 -6.96 -1.75 -27.14
N ARG A 108 -5.86 -2.16 -26.48
CA ARG A 108 -4.86 -1.29 -25.85
C ARG A 108 -3.46 -1.90 -26.03
N SER A 109 -2.59 -1.20 -26.76
CA SER A 109 -1.15 -1.48 -26.90
C SER A 109 -0.33 -0.41 -26.16
N GLY A 110 0.99 -0.59 -26.11
CA GLY A 110 1.93 0.30 -25.45
C GLY A 110 1.99 0.13 -23.94
N PHE A 111 2.08 -1.10 -23.40
CA PHE A 111 2.27 -1.30 -21.96
C PHE A 111 3.30 -2.36 -21.60
N CYS A 112 3.99 -2.11 -20.49
CA CYS A 112 4.94 -3.02 -19.84
C CYS A 112 4.71 -3.03 -18.33
N GLY A 113 5.05 -4.13 -17.67
CA GLY A 113 5.03 -4.20 -16.21
C GLY A 113 5.85 -5.32 -15.63
N MET A 114 6.06 -5.23 -14.32
CA MET A 114 6.62 -6.30 -13.51
C MET A 114 5.63 -6.62 -12.39
N ARG A 115 5.33 -7.91 -12.20
CA ARG A 115 4.43 -8.40 -11.15
C ARG A 115 5.19 -9.36 -10.25
N SER A 116 5.05 -9.19 -8.94
CA SER A 116 5.60 -10.15 -8.00
C SER A 116 4.88 -11.49 -8.12
N LYS A 117 5.60 -12.60 -7.90
CA LYS A 117 5.00 -13.87 -7.54
C LYS A 117 4.12 -13.65 -6.31
N LYS A 118 3.07 -14.48 -6.18
CA LYS A 118 2.26 -14.47 -4.98
C LYS A 118 3.16 -14.77 -3.78
N PHE A 119 2.94 -14.05 -2.68
CA PHE A 119 3.61 -14.34 -1.43
C PHE A 119 3.24 -15.75 -0.94
N ASP A 120 4.10 -16.34 -0.12
CA ASP A 120 3.75 -17.56 0.60
C ASP A 120 2.75 -17.19 1.71
N GLY A 121 1.46 -17.42 1.43
CA GLY A 121 0.37 -16.89 2.23
C GLY A 121 0.07 -15.41 1.92
N PHE A 122 0.04 -14.58 2.95
CA PHE A 122 -0.29 -13.16 2.83
C PHE A 122 0.70 -12.29 3.59
N ILE A 123 0.89 -11.07 3.12
CA ILE A 123 1.48 -10.01 3.93
C ILE A 123 0.37 -9.23 4.62
N ASP A 124 0.44 -9.16 5.94
CA ASP A 124 -0.41 -8.30 6.76
C ASP A 124 0.18 -6.89 6.83
N LEU A 125 -0.57 -5.93 6.28
CA LEU A 125 -0.28 -4.50 6.29
C LEU A 125 -1.26 -3.67 7.13
N ASP A 126 -2.12 -4.26 7.95
CA ASP A 126 -3.15 -3.53 8.74
C ASP A 126 -2.55 -2.45 9.67
N ALA A 127 -1.30 -2.65 10.10
CA ALA A 127 -0.58 -1.70 10.96
C ALA A 127 0.06 -0.52 10.21
N TYR A 128 -0.02 -0.50 8.88
CA TYR A 128 0.62 0.49 8.01
C TYR A 128 -0.45 1.25 7.22
N ASP A 129 -0.15 2.49 6.84
CA ASP A 129 -1.11 3.36 6.14
C ASP A 129 -0.61 3.81 4.77
N THR A 130 0.63 3.49 4.41
CA THR A 130 1.33 4.03 3.25
C THR A 130 2.25 2.98 2.63
N ILE A 131 2.20 2.83 1.31
CA ILE A 131 3.27 2.17 0.55
C ILE A 131 4.27 3.22 0.11
N ALA A 132 5.56 2.93 0.30
CA ALA A 132 6.66 3.78 -0.11
C ALA A 132 7.56 3.03 -1.10
N LEU A 133 7.91 3.70 -2.19
CA LEU A 133 8.84 3.21 -3.20
C LEU A 133 10.00 4.20 -3.32
N LYS A 134 11.23 3.74 -3.18
CA LYS A 134 12.42 4.56 -3.46
C LYS A 134 12.85 4.32 -4.90
N LEU A 135 12.68 5.34 -5.74
CA LEU A 135 12.77 5.26 -7.20
C LEU A 135 13.62 6.40 -7.76
N LYS A 136 14.22 6.18 -8.93
CA LYS A 136 14.80 7.23 -9.78
C LYS A 136 14.27 7.02 -11.21
N GLY A 137 13.50 7.98 -11.71
CA GLY A 137 12.69 7.81 -12.92
C GLY A 137 13.23 8.53 -14.14
N ASP A 138 12.44 8.45 -15.20
CA ASP A 138 12.62 9.03 -16.54
C ASP A 138 11.55 10.08 -16.88
N GLY A 139 10.86 10.60 -15.85
CA GLY A 139 9.76 11.54 -15.98
C GLY A 139 8.42 10.93 -16.42
N ARG A 140 8.34 9.61 -16.68
CA ARG A 140 7.06 8.93 -16.96
C ARG A 140 6.25 8.70 -15.69
N CYS A 141 4.95 8.52 -15.86
CA CYS A 141 4.07 8.06 -14.81
C CYS A 141 4.01 6.53 -14.79
N TYR A 142 4.25 5.95 -13.63
CA TYR A 142 4.08 4.52 -13.39
C TYR A 142 2.78 4.25 -12.65
N ILE A 143 2.36 2.99 -12.60
CA ILE A 143 1.18 2.53 -11.89
C ILE A 143 1.64 1.47 -10.89
N SER A 144 1.42 1.74 -9.60
CA SER A 144 1.58 0.73 -8.55
C SER A 144 0.26 -0.02 -8.42
N THR A 145 0.32 -1.35 -8.45
CA THR A 145 -0.84 -2.20 -8.17
C THR A 145 -0.58 -3.03 -6.91
N ILE A 146 -1.59 -3.15 -6.06
CA ILE A 146 -1.65 -4.10 -4.94
C ILE A 146 -2.71 -5.14 -5.26
N TYR A 147 -2.36 -6.41 -5.09
CA TYR A 147 -3.30 -7.52 -5.22
C TYR A 147 -3.69 -8.02 -3.83
N THR A 148 -4.98 -8.13 -3.57
CA THR A 148 -5.53 -8.68 -2.31
C THR A 148 -6.39 -9.90 -2.60
N GLU A 149 -6.57 -10.76 -1.61
CA GLU A 149 -7.54 -11.85 -1.73
C GLU A 149 -8.97 -11.31 -1.95
N ASN A 150 -9.79 -12.10 -2.65
CA ASN A 150 -11.20 -11.82 -2.85
C ASN A 150 -12.01 -12.23 -1.63
N TRP A 151 -12.70 -11.27 -1.00
CA TRP A 151 -13.66 -11.56 0.06
C TRP A 151 -15.09 -11.75 -0.48
N VAL A 152 -15.43 -11.00 -1.54
CA VAL A 152 -16.66 -11.15 -2.35
C VAL A 152 -16.23 -11.03 -3.81
N ASN A 153 -16.46 -12.08 -4.60
CA ASN A 153 -16.29 -11.98 -6.05
C ASN A 153 -17.45 -11.15 -6.60
N SER A 154 -17.16 -10.11 -7.40
CA SER A 154 -18.19 -9.65 -8.33
C SER A 154 -18.60 -10.85 -9.21
N PRO A 155 -19.88 -11.04 -9.55
CA PRO A 155 -20.31 -12.19 -10.33
C PRO A 155 -19.44 -12.38 -11.59
N GLY A 156 -18.76 -13.53 -11.70
CA GLY A 156 -17.87 -13.85 -12.81
C GLY A 156 -16.38 -13.52 -12.63
N GLN A 157 -15.93 -13.08 -11.44
CA GLN A 157 -14.51 -12.80 -11.18
C GLN A 157 -13.80 -13.96 -10.48
N LEU A 158 -12.89 -14.63 -11.21
CA LEU A 158 -11.96 -15.65 -10.70
C LEU A 158 -10.58 -15.06 -10.33
N GLU A 159 -10.35 -13.79 -10.65
CA GLU A 159 -9.06 -13.10 -10.52
C GLU A 159 -8.98 -12.30 -9.21
N ASP A 160 -7.77 -12.14 -8.67
CA ASP A 160 -7.51 -11.39 -7.44
C ASP A 160 -7.95 -9.91 -7.55
N ASN A 161 -8.47 -9.34 -6.47
CA ASN A 161 -8.81 -7.93 -6.37
C ASN A 161 -7.57 -7.07 -6.60
N SER A 162 -7.64 -6.16 -7.58
CA SER A 162 -6.55 -5.26 -7.92
C SER A 162 -6.86 -3.83 -7.49
N TRP A 163 -5.87 -3.17 -6.91
CA TRP A 163 -5.97 -1.81 -6.44
C TRP A 163 -4.83 -0.99 -7.03
N GLN A 164 -5.12 0.12 -7.70
CA GLN A 164 -4.13 0.89 -8.47
C GLN A 164 -4.00 2.32 -7.99
N SER A 165 -2.77 2.82 -8.02
CA SER A 165 -2.46 4.24 -7.82
C SER A 165 -1.33 4.66 -8.74
N PHE A 166 -1.37 5.92 -9.18
CA PHE A 166 -0.32 6.50 -10.00
C PHE A 166 0.91 6.84 -9.17
N VAL A 167 2.08 6.60 -9.76
CA VAL A 167 3.39 6.92 -9.19
C VAL A 167 4.09 7.88 -10.14
N PHE A 168 4.17 9.14 -9.74
CA PHE A 168 5.03 10.08 -10.43
C PHE A 168 6.46 9.93 -9.91
N VAL A 169 7.40 9.70 -10.82
CA VAL A 169 8.82 9.57 -10.50
C VAL A 169 9.58 10.70 -11.21
N PRO A 170 10.11 11.67 -10.47
CA PRO A 170 10.92 12.74 -11.04
C PRO A 170 12.13 12.19 -11.80
N GLU A 171 12.55 12.93 -12.83
CA GLU A 171 13.78 12.66 -13.56
C GLU A 171 15.02 12.97 -12.69
N ASP A 172 16.11 12.24 -12.96
CA ASP A 172 17.47 12.48 -12.48
C ASP A 172 17.77 12.40 -10.99
N ASN A 173 16.76 12.31 -10.11
CA ASN A 173 16.97 12.24 -8.67
C ASN A 173 16.23 11.07 -8.01
N TRP A 174 16.87 10.49 -6.99
CA TRP A 174 16.21 9.53 -6.11
C TRP A 174 15.08 10.23 -5.36
N TYR A 175 13.90 9.62 -5.40
CA TYR A 175 12.68 10.11 -4.80
C TYR A 175 11.98 8.98 -4.05
N ILE A 176 11.41 9.28 -2.89
CA ILE A 176 10.58 8.34 -2.13
C ILE A 176 9.12 8.68 -2.39
N ALA A 177 8.49 7.95 -3.31
CA ALA A 177 7.07 8.07 -3.58
C ALA A 177 6.29 7.41 -2.45
N LYS A 178 5.55 8.22 -1.66
CA LYS A 178 4.69 7.76 -0.57
C LYS A 178 3.23 7.81 -1.01
N ILE A 179 2.60 6.64 -1.08
CA ILE A 179 1.23 6.46 -1.56
C ILE A 179 0.39 5.94 -0.39
N PRO A 180 -0.49 6.78 0.19
CA PRO A 180 -1.42 6.31 1.20
C PRO A 180 -2.28 5.18 0.65
N LEU A 181 -2.51 4.13 1.43
CA LEU A 181 -3.35 2.99 1.02
C LEU A 181 -4.76 3.44 0.61
N SER A 182 -5.27 4.53 1.19
CA SER A 182 -6.55 5.14 0.81
C SER A 182 -6.57 5.83 -0.56
N ARG A 183 -5.42 5.96 -1.24
CA ARG A 183 -5.30 6.49 -2.61
C ARG A 183 -5.25 5.41 -3.68
N TYR A 184 -5.27 4.14 -3.29
CA TYR A 184 -5.43 3.03 -4.22
C TYR A 184 -6.91 2.82 -4.52
N LEU A 185 -7.26 2.85 -5.81
CA LEU A 185 -8.63 2.65 -6.28
C LEU A 185 -8.82 1.20 -6.75
N PRO A 186 -9.98 0.57 -6.49
CA PRO A 186 -10.25 -0.75 -7.00
C PRO A 186 -10.36 -0.71 -8.53
N THR A 187 -9.70 -1.66 -9.20
CA THR A 187 -9.65 -1.73 -10.67
C THR A 187 -9.96 -3.12 -11.19
N TRP A 188 -10.53 -3.17 -12.40
CA TRP A 188 -10.75 -4.38 -13.18
C TRP A 188 -10.29 -4.17 -14.61
N ARG A 189 -9.32 -4.97 -15.07
CA ARG A 189 -8.73 -4.87 -16.42
C ARG A 189 -8.35 -3.43 -16.80
N GLY A 190 -7.76 -2.70 -15.85
CA GLY A 190 -7.34 -1.31 -16.02
C GLY A 190 -8.46 -0.27 -16.02
N ASN A 191 -9.69 -0.64 -15.62
CA ASN A 191 -10.79 0.31 -15.43
C ASN A 191 -11.11 0.43 -13.94
N VAL A 192 -11.34 1.65 -13.46
CA VAL A 192 -11.75 1.90 -12.07
C VAL A 192 -13.15 1.33 -11.86
N ILE A 193 -13.33 0.59 -10.76
CA ILE A 193 -14.63 0.09 -10.34
C ILE A 193 -15.32 1.20 -9.55
N ASP A 194 -16.45 1.68 -10.05
CA ASP A 194 -17.29 2.66 -9.34
C ASP A 194 -18.15 1.96 -8.27
N ALA A 195 -17.48 1.44 -7.25
CA ALA A 195 -18.11 0.81 -6.09
C ALA A 195 -17.30 1.13 -4.83
N LYS A 196 -17.99 1.26 -3.70
CA LYS A 196 -17.36 1.38 -2.39
C LYS A 196 -16.81 0.01 -1.96
N LEU A 197 -15.62 -0.31 -2.44
CA LEU A 197 -14.85 -1.46 -2.00
C LEU A 197 -13.77 -1.00 -1.02
N GLU A 198 -13.54 -1.78 0.03
CA GLU A 198 -12.42 -1.58 0.95
C GLU A 198 -11.31 -2.60 0.70
N MET A 199 -10.07 -2.13 0.70
CA MET A 199 -8.89 -3.00 0.55
C MET A 199 -8.71 -3.84 1.80
N ASN A 200 -8.59 -5.16 1.62
CA ASN A 200 -8.21 -6.06 2.70
C ASN A 200 -6.69 -6.01 2.92
N GLN A 201 -6.24 -5.08 3.78
CA GLN A 201 -4.82 -4.81 4.02
C GLN A 201 -4.10 -5.96 4.77
N SER A 202 -4.84 -6.81 5.49
CA SER A 202 -4.30 -8.01 6.13
C SER A 202 -4.00 -9.17 5.17
N ARG A 203 -4.53 -9.12 3.93
CA ARG A 203 -4.47 -10.23 2.96
C ARG A 203 -3.86 -9.81 1.61
N ILE A 204 -2.69 -9.17 1.66
CA ILE A 204 -1.95 -8.80 0.44
C ILE A 204 -1.31 -10.05 -0.17
N LEU A 205 -1.59 -10.29 -1.46
CA LEU A 205 -1.09 -11.41 -2.25
C LEU A 205 0.17 -11.08 -3.05
N GLY A 206 0.34 -9.83 -3.47
CA GLY A 206 1.45 -9.42 -4.32
C GLY A 206 1.34 -7.95 -4.73
N MET A 207 2.35 -7.49 -5.46
CA MET A 207 2.40 -6.11 -5.97
C MET A 207 2.89 -6.08 -7.42
N SER A 208 2.58 -5.01 -8.15
CA SER A 208 3.17 -4.74 -9.45
C SER A 208 3.55 -3.27 -9.63
N LEU A 209 4.45 -3.04 -10.57
CA LEU A 209 4.75 -1.73 -11.12
C LEU A 209 4.62 -1.83 -12.65
N SER A 210 3.81 -0.98 -13.24
CA SER A 210 3.61 -0.94 -14.70
C SER A 210 3.70 0.47 -15.25
N VAL A 211 3.83 0.55 -16.57
CA VAL A 211 3.89 1.79 -17.34
C VAL A 211 3.16 1.58 -18.66
N ASN A 212 2.51 2.62 -19.16
CA ASN A 212 1.84 2.61 -20.44
C ASN A 212 2.14 3.89 -21.25
N ALA A 213 1.93 3.82 -22.55
CA ALA A 213 2.17 4.92 -23.47
C ALA A 213 1.06 5.99 -23.40
N GLU A 214 -0.19 5.58 -23.19
CA GLU A 214 -1.37 6.46 -23.27
C GLU A 214 -1.84 7.03 -21.92
N GLY A 215 -1.15 6.72 -20.82
CA GLY A 215 -1.53 7.14 -19.48
C GLY A 215 -0.54 8.09 -18.82
N GLY A 216 -1.02 8.78 -17.78
CA GLY A 216 -0.20 9.64 -16.95
C GLY A 216 -0.99 10.77 -16.32
N ILE A 217 -0.31 11.52 -15.45
CA ILE A 217 -0.82 12.74 -14.85
C ILE A 217 -0.34 13.91 -15.72
N PRO A 218 -1.10 15.01 -15.87
CA PRO A 218 -0.61 16.19 -16.57
C PRO A 218 0.80 16.60 -16.08
N GLY A 219 1.72 16.78 -17.02
CA GLY A 219 3.13 17.10 -16.73
C GLY A 219 4.09 15.90 -16.71
N THR A 220 3.60 14.66 -16.88
CA THR A 220 4.48 13.48 -17.04
C THR A 220 4.75 13.18 -18.51
N ARG A 221 5.93 12.62 -18.80
CA ARG A 221 6.26 12.09 -20.13
C ARG A 221 5.29 10.96 -20.49
N SER A 222 4.72 11.02 -21.69
CA SER A 222 3.78 10.05 -22.26
C SER A 222 4.16 9.72 -23.71
N GLY A 223 3.47 8.74 -24.30
CA GLY A 223 3.69 8.24 -25.65
C GLY A 223 4.64 7.03 -25.72
N PRO A 224 4.83 6.46 -26.93
CA PRO A 224 5.73 5.35 -27.16
C PRO A 224 7.21 5.72 -26.89
N GLY A 225 8.09 4.74 -26.99
CA GLY A 225 9.53 4.88 -26.80
C GLY A 225 10.02 4.36 -25.46
N ASP A 226 11.29 4.66 -25.16
CA ASP A 226 11.97 4.04 -24.03
C ASP A 226 11.42 4.49 -22.68
N PHE A 227 11.43 3.55 -21.73
CA PHE A 227 11.23 3.81 -20.32
C PHE A 227 12.36 3.21 -19.49
N ARG A 228 12.65 3.85 -18.35
CA ARG A 228 13.65 3.39 -17.40
C ARG A 228 13.39 3.94 -16.00
N VAL A 229 13.25 3.05 -15.03
CA VAL A 229 13.19 3.41 -13.61
C VAL A 229 14.18 2.55 -12.82
N GLU A 230 14.98 3.20 -11.98
CA GLU A 230 15.80 2.53 -10.97
C GLU A 230 14.99 2.39 -9.68
N ILE A 231 15.13 1.24 -9.02
CA ILE A 231 14.35 0.85 -7.86
C ILE A 231 15.32 0.36 -6.80
N ASP A 232 15.21 0.92 -5.60
CA ASP A 232 16.00 0.47 -4.44
C ASP A 232 15.15 -0.49 -3.59
N TRP A 233 14.00 -0.02 -3.10
CA TRP A 233 13.13 -0.84 -2.26
C TRP A 233 11.66 -0.43 -2.36
N ILE A 234 10.80 -1.34 -1.89
CA ILE A 234 9.39 -1.10 -1.61
C ILE A 234 9.14 -1.44 -0.12
N LYS A 235 8.53 -0.50 0.61
CA LYS A 235 8.22 -0.61 2.04
C LYS A 235 6.76 -0.26 2.31
N ALA A 236 6.22 -0.80 3.40
CA ALA A 236 5.05 -0.23 4.05
C ALA A 236 5.50 0.68 5.21
N LEU A 237 4.86 1.83 5.39
CA LEU A 237 5.15 2.80 6.42
C LEU A 237 3.90 3.05 7.28
N ARG A 238 4.10 3.20 8.58
CA ARG A 238 3.11 3.75 9.51
C ARG A 238 3.42 5.23 9.69
N THR A 239 2.68 6.09 9.00
CA THR A 239 2.94 7.55 9.02
C THR A 239 2.08 8.27 10.06
N ARG A 240 1.02 7.64 10.57
CA ARG A 240 0.19 8.17 11.65
C ARG A 240 0.48 7.46 12.98
N PRO A 241 0.62 8.19 14.10
CA PRO A 241 0.56 7.57 15.42
C PRO A 241 -0.81 6.91 15.61
N GLY A 242 -0.81 5.67 16.10
CA GLY A 242 -1.86 4.67 15.86
C GLY A 242 -3.30 5.12 16.10
N ARG A 243 -4.14 4.99 15.07
CA ARG A 243 -5.53 4.59 15.29
C ARG A 243 -5.54 3.08 15.33
N VAL A 244 -5.57 2.50 16.53
CA VAL A 244 -6.06 1.14 16.69
C VAL A 244 -7.49 1.16 16.15
N LYS A 245 -7.75 0.46 15.03
CA LYS A 245 -9.13 0.19 14.62
C LYS A 245 -9.73 -0.61 15.77
N ALA A 246 -10.65 -0.01 16.51
CA ALA A 246 -11.40 -0.75 17.52
C ALA A 246 -12.06 -1.94 16.82
N GLN A 247 -11.67 -3.15 17.22
CA GLN A 247 -12.46 -4.33 16.87
C GLN A 247 -13.89 -4.09 17.38
N PRO A 248 -14.94 -4.39 16.61
CA PRO A 248 -16.28 -4.38 17.14
C PRO A 248 -16.32 -5.45 18.24
N THR A 249 -16.30 -5.02 19.48
CA THR A 249 -16.62 -5.90 20.60
C THR A 249 -18.05 -6.36 20.37
N ASN A 250 -18.25 -7.67 20.23
CA ASN A 250 -19.55 -8.30 20.40
C ASN A 250 -19.98 -8.06 21.85
N GLY A 251 -20.50 -6.86 22.10
CA GLY A 251 -21.06 -6.42 23.36
C GLY A 251 -22.54 -6.75 23.35
N SER A 252 -22.87 -7.79 24.10
CA SER A 252 -24.21 -8.20 24.49
C SER A 252 -25.15 -7.00 24.69
N VAL A 253 -26.22 -6.96 23.90
CA VAL A 253 -27.36 -6.07 24.15
C VAL A 253 -28.04 -6.56 25.41
N PHE A 254 -27.69 -5.99 26.57
CA PHE A 254 -28.59 -5.98 27.71
C PHE A 254 -29.66 -4.92 27.44
N ALA A 255 -30.84 -5.39 27.06
CA ALA A 255 -32.03 -4.56 27.00
C ALA A 255 -32.39 -4.11 28.44
N LEU A 256 -32.52 -2.81 28.62
CA LEU A 256 -33.23 -2.22 29.75
C LEU A 256 -34.03 -1.03 29.21
N VAL A 257 -35.23 -1.36 28.73
CA VAL A 257 -36.58 -0.86 29.09
C VAL A 257 -37.53 -1.38 28.01
#